data_AF-A0A847F9H0-F1
#
_entry.id   AF-A0A847F9H0-F1
#
_cell.length_a   1.000
_cell.length_b   1.000
_cell.length_c   1.000
_cell.angle_alpha   90.00
_cell.angle_beta   90.00
_cell.angle_gamma   90.00
#
_symmetry.space_group_name_H-M   'P 1'
#
loop_
_entity.id
_entity.type
_entity.pdbx_description
1 polymer ?
#
loop_
_entity_poly.entity_id
_entity_poly.type
_entity_poly.pdbx_seq_one_letter_code
_entity_poly.pdbx_strand_id
1 'polypeptide(L)'
;MKFTHRFLIITAVFITCVITANVIAVKVISIGPLVLPAAIIIFPFSYIFGDVITEVYGYHRARQVIWLAYACNLLFVAFVWFAQIIPGADFWEGQQAYETILGVVPRMLLASFAGGIVGEFANSFVLSRMKVLTSGRWLWMRTIASTIVGQGLDTALFIIIAYYGSANFAPIMILYHWLAKTAIEALATPLTYFTVSRLKRKEKIDAYDEEVNYNPFSLTQEK
;
A
#
# COMPACT_ATOMS: atom_id res chain seq x y z
N MET A 1 -10.51 24.82 -2.39
CA MET A 1 -10.19 23.67 -3.27
C MET A 1 -11.40 22.74 -3.32
N LYS A 2 -12.00 22.51 -4.49
CA LYS A 2 -13.10 21.53 -4.63
C LYS A 2 -12.49 20.14 -4.82
N PHE A 3 -12.72 19.22 -3.88
CA PHE A 3 -12.38 17.82 -4.10
C PHE A 3 -13.21 17.29 -5.27
N THR A 4 -12.57 16.80 -6.32
CA THR A 4 -13.34 16.16 -7.39
C THR A 4 -13.92 14.85 -6.85
N HIS A 5 -15.18 14.55 -7.19
CA HIS A 5 -15.84 13.30 -6.81
C HIS A 5 -14.99 12.05 -7.11
N ARG A 6 -14.20 12.09 -8.20
CA ARG A 6 -13.30 10.99 -8.59
C ARG A 6 -12.11 10.82 -7.63
N PHE A 7 -11.54 11.91 -7.11
CA PHE A 7 -10.50 11.85 -6.09
C PHE A 7 -11.00 11.15 -4.83
N LEU A 8 -12.22 11.47 -4.40
CA LEU A 8 -12.85 10.83 -3.25
C LEU A 8 -13.07 9.33 -3.48
N ILE A 9 -13.57 8.94 -4.66
CA ILE A 9 -13.75 7.51 -4.99
C ILE A 9 -12.41 6.77 -4.96
N ILE A 10 -11.38 7.30 -5.62
CA ILE A 10 -10.06 6.64 -5.69
C ILE A 10 -9.44 6.54 -4.30
N THR A 11 -9.55 7.60 -3.50
CA THR A 11 -9.09 7.61 -2.11
C THR A 11 -9.82 6.57 -1.28
N ALA A 12 -11.15 6.49 -1.38
CA ALA A 12 -11.94 5.52 -0.64
C ALA A 12 -11.61 4.07 -1.04
N VAL A 13 -11.43 3.81 -2.34
CA VAL A 13 -11.03 2.50 -2.83
C VAL A 13 -9.61 2.16 -2.36
N PHE A 14 -8.67 3.10 -2.43
CA PHE A 14 -7.30 2.91 -1.92
C PHE A 14 -7.29 2.55 -0.42
N ILE A 15 -8.00 3.32 0.41
CA ILE A 15 -8.13 3.04 1.85
C ILE A 15 -8.73 1.65 2.07
N THR A 16 -9.76 1.30 1.31
CA THR A 16 -10.40 -0.03 1.39
C THR A 16 -9.43 -1.14 1.01
N CYS A 17 -8.63 -0.96 -0.04
CA CYS A 17 -7.59 -1.90 -0.44
C CYS A 17 -6.55 -2.10 0.68
N VAL A 18 -6.06 -1.02 1.29
CA VAL A 18 -5.08 -1.08 2.39
C VAL A 18 -5.64 -1.84 3.60
N ILE A 19 -6.87 -1.55 4.02
CA ILE A 19 -7.53 -2.26 5.14
C ILE A 19 -7.76 -3.73 4.80
N THR A 20 -8.26 -4.01 3.59
CA THR A 20 -8.53 -5.37 3.12
C THR A 20 -7.25 -6.19 3.03
N ALA A 21 -6.14 -5.59 2.57
CA ALA A 21 -4.83 -6.23 2.53
C ALA A 21 -4.37 -6.68 3.90
N ASN A 22 -4.55 -5.84 4.92
CA ASN A 22 -4.18 -6.17 6.29
C ASN A 22 -4.97 -7.37 6.84
N VAL A 23 -6.28 -7.41 6.62
CA VAL A 23 -7.15 -8.51 7.09
C VAL A 23 -6.85 -9.82 6.35
N ILE A 24 -6.67 -9.76 5.03
CA ILE A 24 -6.47 -10.96 4.20
C ILE A 24 -5.03 -11.48 4.32
N ALA A 25 -4.07 -10.66 4.75
CA ALA A 25 -2.67 -11.06 4.91
C ALA A 25 -2.48 -12.24 5.89
N VAL A 26 -3.39 -12.42 6.85
CA VAL A 26 -3.37 -13.54 7.81
C VAL A 26 -3.58 -14.88 7.10
N LYS A 27 -4.31 -14.90 5.99
CA LYS A 27 -4.50 -16.10 5.18
C LYS A 27 -3.28 -16.33 4.29
N VAL A 28 -2.54 -17.40 4.57
CA VAL A 28 -1.40 -17.82 3.73
C VAL A 28 -1.92 -18.79 2.66
N ILE A 29 -1.54 -18.56 1.40
CA ILE A 29 -1.86 -19.40 0.25
C ILE A 29 -0.60 -20.08 -0.28
N SER A 30 -0.75 -21.29 -0.80
CA SER A 30 0.30 -22.02 -1.51
C SER A 30 0.02 -21.99 -2.99
N ILE A 31 0.92 -21.40 -3.78
CA ILE A 31 0.91 -21.44 -5.24
C ILE A 31 2.08 -22.33 -5.66
N GLY A 32 1.82 -23.64 -5.77
CA GLY A 32 2.88 -24.63 -5.94
C GLY A 32 3.86 -24.61 -4.75
N PRO A 33 5.19 -24.49 -4.98
CA PRO A 33 6.19 -24.44 -3.90
C PRO A 33 6.29 -23.08 -3.19
N LEU A 34 5.59 -22.05 -3.67
CA LEU A 34 5.64 -20.70 -3.10
C LEU A 34 4.52 -20.53 -2.06
N VAL A 35 4.92 -20.19 -0.84
CA VAL A 35 4.04 -19.86 0.27
C VAL A 35 3.99 -18.33 0.38
N LEU A 36 2.83 -17.74 0.13
CA LEU A 36 2.63 -16.29 0.03
C LEU A 36 1.37 -15.87 0.80
N PRO A 37 1.32 -14.67 1.41
CA PRO A 37 0.09 -14.13 1.93
C PRO A 37 -0.96 -13.92 0.82
N ALA A 38 -2.23 -14.20 1.09
CA ALA A 38 -3.34 -13.97 0.16
C ALA A 38 -3.51 -12.49 -0.22
N ALA A 39 -2.92 -11.58 0.57
CA ALA A 39 -2.83 -10.16 0.25
C ALA A 39 -2.15 -9.87 -1.10
N ILE A 40 -1.40 -10.82 -1.69
CA ILE A 40 -0.83 -10.68 -3.04
C ILE A 40 -1.87 -10.33 -4.11
N ILE A 41 -3.15 -10.68 -3.91
CA ILE A 41 -4.23 -10.39 -4.86
C ILE A 41 -4.63 -8.91 -4.80
N ILE A 42 -4.58 -8.28 -3.62
CA ILE A 42 -5.05 -6.89 -3.43
C ILE A 42 -3.92 -5.86 -3.56
N PHE A 43 -2.66 -6.26 -3.34
CA PHE A 43 -1.51 -5.37 -3.48
C PHE A 43 -1.45 -4.63 -4.82
N PRO A 44 -1.63 -5.28 -5.99
CA PRO A 44 -1.59 -4.58 -7.27
C PRO A 44 -2.65 -3.47 -7.35
N PHE A 45 -3.85 -3.73 -6.84
CA PHE A 45 -4.89 -2.71 -6.82
C PHE A 45 -4.49 -1.52 -5.94
N SER A 46 -3.94 -1.77 -4.74
CA SER A 46 -3.45 -0.71 -3.85
C SER A 46 -2.41 0.18 -4.55
N TYR A 47 -1.40 -0.44 -5.17
CA TYR A 47 -0.32 0.27 -5.86
C TYR A 47 -0.84 1.04 -7.08
N ILE A 48 -1.72 0.46 -7.89
CA ILE A 48 -2.36 1.15 -9.03
C ILE A 48 -3.08 2.41 -8.56
N PHE A 49 -3.89 2.33 -7.49
CA PHE A 49 -4.61 3.50 -6.99
C PHE A 49 -3.65 4.53 -6.38
N GLY A 50 -2.61 4.10 -5.65
CA GLY A 50 -1.56 4.97 -5.14
C GLY A 50 -0.80 5.71 -6.25
N ASP A 51 -0.45 5.00 -7.32
CA ASP A 51 0.18 5.55 -8.51
C ASP A 51 -0.73 6.54 -9.22
N VAL A 52 -2.01 6.21 -9.40
CA VAL A 52 -3.01 7.13 -9.99
C VAL A 52 -3.14 8.39 -9.16
N ILE A 53 -3.17 8.29 -7.83
CA ILE A 53 -3.25 9.46 -6.95
C ILE A 53 -2.02 10.33 -7.14
N THR A 54 -0.82 9.74 -7.08
CA THR A 54 0.45 10.47 -7.21
C THR A 54 0.61 11.08 -8.59
N GLU A 55 0.28 10.35 -9.65
CA GLU A 55 0.46 10.77 -11.04
C GLU A 55 -0.54 11.84 -11.47
N VAL A 56 -1.77 11.85 -10.94
CA VAL A 56 -2.81 12.82 -11.34
C VAL A 56 -2.87 14.01 -10.39
N TYR A 57 -2.79 13.77 -9.08
CA TYR A 57 -3.00 14.80 -8.05
C TYR A 57 -1.70 15.27 -7.37
N GLY A 58 -0.56 14.65 -7.70
CA GLY A 58 0.77 15.02 -7.19
C GLY A 58 1.12 14.39 -5.85
N TYR A 59 2.41 14.45 -5.49
CA TYR A 59 2.96 13.84 -4.29
C TYR A 59 2.31 14.39 -3.01
N HIS A 60 2.06 15.70 -2.94
CA HIS A 60 1.45 16.32 -1.75
C HIS A 60 0.08 15.72 -1.40
N ARG A 61 -0.73 15.39 -2.40
CA ARG A 61 -2.03 14.73 -2.19
C ARG A 61 -1.87 13.25 -1.89
N ALA A 62 -0.97 12.58 -2.60
CA ALA A 62 -0.66 11.17 -2.34
C ALA A 62 -0.29 10.95 -0.87
N ARG A 63 0.62 11.75 -0.31
CA ARG A 63 1.00 11.60 1.10
C ARG A 63 -0.14 11.85 2.11
N GLN A 64 -1.07 12.77 1.81
CA GLN A 64 -2.24 12.99 2.66
C GLN A 64 -3.13 11.75 2.66
N VAL A 65 -3.31 11.13 1.49
CA VAL A 65 -4.08 9.91 1.33
C VAL A 65 -3.38 8.71 1.99
N ILE A 66 -2.06 8.59 1.86
CA ILE A 66 -1.26 7.54 2.54
C ILE A 66 -1.44 7.66 4.05
N TRP A 67 -1.20 8.84 4.65
CA TRP A 67 -1.42 9.05 6.08
C TRP A 67 -2.85 8.76 6.52
N LEU A 68 -3.85 9.18 5.74
CA LEU A 68 -5.25 8.91 6.02
C LEU A 68 -5.55 7.40 5.99
N ALA A 69 -5.05 6.67 5.00
CA ALA A 69 -5.25 5.24 4.86
C ALA A 69 -4.68 4.46 6.04
N TYR A 70 -3.45 4.77 6.46
CA TYR A 70 -2.84 4.13 7.63
C TYR A 70 -3.48 4.57 8.95
N ALA A 71 -3.95 5.82 9.07
CA ALA A 71 -4.74 6.24 10.22
C ALA A 71 -6.07 5.47 10.34
N CYS A 72 -6.80 5.31 9.23
CA CYS A 72 -8.01 4.49 9.17
C CYS A 72 -7.72 3.01 9.47
N ASN A 73 -6.61 2.48 8.96
CA ASN A 73 -6.17 1.13 9.28
C ASN A 73 -5.89 0.96 10.78
N LEU A 74 -5.24 1.95 11.41
CA LEU A 74 -4.92 1.91 12.84
C LEU A 74 -6.19 1.94 13.70
N LEU A 75 -7.17 2.76 13.31
CA LEU A 75 -8.49 2.77 13.94
C LEU A 75 -9.18 1.42 13.84
N PHE A 76 -9.18 0.80 12.65
CA PHE A 76 -9.74 -0.54 12.46
C PHE A 76 -9.10 -1.56 13.41
N VAL A 77 -7.77 -1.57 13.48
CA VAL A 77 -7.01 -2.46 14.36
C VAL A 77 -7.33 -2.20 15.84
N ALA A 78 -7.44 -0.94 16.24
CA ALA A 78 -7.81 -0.58 17.61
C ALA A 78 -9.21 -1.10 17.97
N PHE A 79 -10.20 -0.97 17.08
CA PHE A 79 -11.53 -1.51 17.31
C PHE A 79 -11.56 -3.04 17.37
N VAL A 80 -10.80 -3.71 16.51
CA VAL A 80 -10.63 -5.17 16.57
C VAL A 80 -10.02 -5.59 17.91
N TRP A 81 -8.98 -4.89 18.36
CA TRP A 81 -8.34 -5.16 19.64
C TRP A 81 -9.29 -4.94 20.83
N PHE A 82 -10.06 -3.85 20.83
CA PHE A 82 -11.10 -3.63 21.84
C PHE A 82 -12.16 -4.74 21.84
N ALA A 83 -12.59 -5.19 20.66
CA ALA A 83 -13.54 -6.29 20.53
C ALA A 83 -13.00 -7.63 21.08
N GLN A 84 -11.68 -7.86 21.04
CA GLN A 84 -11.05 -9.06 21.61
C GLN A 84 -11.03 -9.07 23.14
N ILE A 85 -10.90 -7.90 23.78
CA ILE A 85 -10.86 -7.80 25.25
C ILE A 85 -12.24 -8.03 25.86
N ILE A 86 -13.31 -7.69 25.14
CA ILE A 86 -14.67 -7.87 25.60
C ILE A 86 -14.99 -9.37 25.59
N PRO A 87 -15.40 -9.95 26.73
CA PRO A 87 -15.74 -11.37 26.78
C PRO A 87 -16.92 -11.65 25.84
N GLY A 88 -16.76 -12.69 25.02
CA GLY A 88 -17.85 -13.24 24.23
C GLY A 88 -19.05 -13.63 25.10
N ALA A 89 -20.25 -13.52 24.55
CA ALA A 89 -21.44 -14.02 25.24
C ALA A 89 -21.36 -15.55 25.42
N ASP A 90 -21.97 -16.09 26.48
CA ASP A 90 -21.87 -17.52 26.83
C ASP A 90 -22.32 -18.49 25.72
N PHE A 91 -23.16 -18.03 24.79
CA PHE A 91 -23.63 -18.80 23.63
C PHE A 91 -22.75 -18.66 22.39
N TRP A 92 -21.73 -17.79 22.41
CA TRP A 92 -20.88 -17.49 21.26
C TRP A 92 -19.56 -18.24 21.31
N GLU A 93 -19.50 -19.35 20.59
CA GLU A 93 -18.32 -20.22 20.52
C GLU A 93 -17.23 -19.74 19.53
N GLY A 94 -17.45 -18.60 18.87
CA GLY A 94 -16.58 -18.07 17.80
C GLY A 94 -15.31 -17.35 18.26
N GLN A 95 -15.10 -17.18 19.57
CA GLN A 95 -13.99 -16.41 20.15
C GLN A 95 -12.62 -16.88 19.64
N GLN A 96 -12.36 -18.18 19.64
CA GLN A 96 -11.04 -18.71 19.26
C GLN A 96 -10.74 -18.50 17.76
N ALA A 97 -11.74 -18.64 16.89
CA ALA A 97 -11.58 -18.34 15.47
C ALA A 97 -11.38 -16.83 15.23
N TYR A 98 -12.08 -16.00 16.00
CA TYR A 98 -11.93 -14.54 15.97
C TYR A 98 -10.50 -14.12 16.38
N GLU A 99 -9.97 -14.67 17.47
CA GLU A 99 -8.59 -14.45 17.90
C GLU A 99 -7.55 -15.05 16.94
N THR A 100 -7.87 -16.11 16.21
CA THR A 100 -6.94 -16.68 15.23
C THR A 100 -6.84 -15.83 13.96
N ILE A 101 -7.98 -15.31 13.47
CA ILE A 101 -8.04 -14.55 12.21
C ILE A 101 -7.72 -13.07 12.44
N LEU A 102 -8.30 -12.49 13.48
CA LEU A 102 -8.18 -11.07 13.80
C LEU A 102 -7.25 -10.83 15.01
N GLY A 103 -6.62 -11.88 15.52
CA GLY A 103 -5.55 -11.80 16.52
C GLY A 103 -4.51 -10.78 16.13
N VAL A 104 -4.46 -9.69 16.88
CA VAL A 104 -3.39 -8.71 16.71
C VAL A 104 -2.12 -9.38 17.23
N VAL A 105 -1.34 -10.01 16.34
CA VAL A 105 0.07 -10.29 16.64
C VAL A 105 0.76 -8.94 16.52
N PRO A 106 1.06 -8.23 17.62
CA PRO A 106 1.45 -6.82 17.57
C PRO A 106 2.67 -6.61 16.68
N ARG A 107 3.53 -7.63 16.65
CA ARG A 107 4.70 -7.70 15.80
C ARG A 107 4.40 -7.76 14.30
N MET A 108 3.48 -8.62 13.86
CA MET A 108 3.10 -8.70 12.43
C MET A 108 2.42 -7.41 11.98
N LEU A 109 1.61 -6.83 12.86
CA LEU A 109 0.95 -5.56 12.62
C LEU A 109 1.96 -4.43 12.45
N LEU A 110 2.91 -4.30 13.38
CA LEU A 110 3.98 -3.30 13.32
C LEU A 110 4.83 -3.47 12.06
N ALA A 111 5.12 -4.72 11.67
CA ALA A 111 5.83 -5.02 10.43
C ALA A 111 5.05 -4.52 9.20
N SER A 112 3.75 -4.83 9.09
CA SER A 112 2.90 -4.38 7.98
C SER A 112 2.75 -2.86 7.93
N PHE A 113 2.61 -2.21 9.09
CA PHE A 113 2.51 -0.75 9.16
C PHE A 113 3.81 -0.08 8.73
N ALA A 114 4.94 -0.48 9.32
CA ALA A 114 6.23 0.13 9.04
C ALA A 114 6.65 -0.12 7.58
N GLY A 115 6.54 -1.36 7.10
CA GLY A 115 6.85 -1.71 5.72
C GLY A 115 5.94 -0.99 4.73
N GLY A 116 4.64 -1.04 4.95
CA GLY A 116 3.67 -0.45 4.04
C GLY A 116 3.76 1.07 3.95
N ILE A 117 3.94 1.78 5.08
CA ILE A 117 4.11 3.24 5.09
C ILE A 117 5.37 3.61 4.31
N VAL A 118 6.51 3.00 4.63
CA VAL A 118 7.78 3.31 3.96
C VAL A 118 7.73 2.95 2.48
N GLY A 119 7.11 1.83 2.13
CA GLY A 119 6.94 1.37 0.75
C GLY A 119 6.08 2.33 -0.08
N GLU A 120 4.92 2.74 0.43
CA GLU A 120 4.02 3.68 -0.26
C GLU A 120 4.64 5.08 -0.40
N PHE A 121 5.37 5.55 0.62
CA PHE A 121 6.11 6.80 0.54
C PHE A 121 7.25 6.75 -0.47
N ALA A 122 8.02 5.66 -0.49
CA ALA A 122 9.09 5.48 -1.46
C ALA A 122 8.56 5.34 -2.88
N ASN A 123 7.45 4.59 -3.07
CA ASN A 123 6.77 4.46 -4.35
C ASN A 123 6.34 5.84 -4.88
N SER A 124 5.55 6.59 -4.10
CA SER A 124 5.08 7.92 -4.49
C SER A 124 6.21 8.93 -4.70
N PHE A 125 7.28 8.87 -3.91
CA PHE A 125 8.47 9.71 -4.08
C PHE A 125 9.17 9.44 -5.42
N VAL A 126 9.45 8.18 -5.73
CA VAL A 126 10.13 7.80 -6.98
C VAL A 126 9.26 8.17 -8.18
N LEU A 127 7.96 7.89 -8.12
CA LEU A 127 7.03 8.21 -9.20
C LEU A 127 7.00 9.71 -9.51
N SER A 128 6.88 10.54 -8.46
CA SER A 128 6.87 12.00 -8.54
C SER A 128 8.19 12.56 -9.09
N ARG A 129 9.33 12.14 -8.55
CA ARG A 129 10.66 12.59 -9.01
C ARG A 129 10.92 12.22 -10.46
N MET A 130 10.61 10.98 -10.84
CA MET A 130 10.81 10.54 -12.22
C MET A 130 9.88 11.27 -13.19
N LYS A 131 8.67 11.65 -12.78
CA LYS A 131 7.76 12.44 -13.63
C LYS A 131 8.37 13.78 -14.02
N VAL A 132 8.98 14.47 -13.07
CA VAL A 132 9.67 15.75 -13.30
C VAL A 132 10.88 15.51 -14.23
N LEU A 133 11.69 14.50 -13.94
CA LEU A 133 12.88 14.15 -14.74
C LEU A 133 12.56 13.74 -16.17
N THR A 134 11.44 13.05 -16.42
CA THR A 134 11.04 12.62 -17.77
C THR A 134 10.11 13.61 -18.48
N SER A 135 9.85 14.77 -17.89
CA SER A 135 8.87 15.76 -18.39
C SER A 135 7.52 15.09 -18.74
N GLY A 136 7.07 14.16 -17.89
CA GLY A 136 5.82 13.42 -18.04
C GLY A 136 5.84 12.29 -19.07
N ARG A 137 6.94 12.08 -19.79
CA ARG A 137 7.08 10.99 -20.78
C ARG A 137 7.33 9.65 -20.07
N TRP A 138 7.02 8.53 -20.74
CA TRP A 138 7.32 7.15 -20.29
C TRP A 138 6.67 6.72 -18.96
N LEU A 139 5.34 6.71 -18.91
CA LEU A 139 4.59 6.35 -17.68
C LEU A 139 4.92 4.94 -17.17
N TRP A 140 5.09 3.97 -18.07
CA TRP A 140 5.40 2.57 -17.73
C TRP A 140 6.73 2.41 -16.99
N MET A 141 7.77 3.18 -17.38
CA MET A 141 9.07 3.11 -16.74
C MET A 141 9.00 3.62 -15.30
N ARG A 142 8.16 4.63 -15.07
CA ARG A 142 7.97 5.26 -13.76
C ARG A 142 7.18 4.35 -12.82
N THR A 143 6.08 3.77 -13.27
CA THR A 143 5.27 2.83 -12.47
C THR A 143 6.07 1.58 -12.10
N ILE A 144 6.85 1.02 -13.04
CA ILE A 144 7.67 -0.16 -12.74
C ILE A 144 8.81 0.21 -11.78
N ALA A 145 9.54 1.30 -12.02
CA ALA A 145 10.64 1.70 -11.15
C ALA A 145 10.17 2.08 -9.74
N SER A 146 9.06 2.80 -9.62
CA SER A 146 8.49 3.17 -8.33
C SER A 146 8.01 1.94 -7.55
N THR A 147 7.37 1.01 -8.24
CA THR A 147 6.93 -0.28 -7.67
C THR A 147 8.11 -1.10 -7.19
N ILE A 148 9.17 -1.22 -7.99
CA ILE A 148 10.39 -1.96 -7.63
C ILE A 148 10.96 -1.43 -6.31
N VAL A 149 11.06 -0.11 -6.17
CA VAL A 149 11.61 0.51 -4.95
C VAL A 149 10.62 0.40 -3.78
N GLY A 150 9.35 0.71 -4.00
CA GLY A 150 8.32 0.70 -2.98
C GLY A 150 8.05 -0.69 -2.42
N GLN A 151 7.78 -1.67 -3.28
CA GLN A 151 7.57 -3.06 -2.88
C GLN A 151 8.83 -3.70 -2.30
N GLY A 152 10.02 -3.29 -2.78
CA GLY A 152 11.30 -3.74 -2.24
C GLY A 152 11.47 -3.31 -0.79
N LEU A 153 11.24 -2.03 -0.50
CA LEU A 153 11.34 -1.49 0.86
C LEU A 153 10.23 -2.02 1.78
N ASP A 154 8.99 -2.11 1.30
CA ASP A 154 7.86 -2.73 2.03
C ASP A 154 8.21 -4.15 2.45
N THR A 155 8.59 -4.98 1.48
CA THR A 155 8.85 -6.40 1.71
C THR A 155 10.10 -6.62 2.58
N ALA A 156 11.15 -5.81 2.39
CA ALA A 156 12.36 -5.88 3.21
C ALA A 156 12.06 -5.53 4.67
N LEU A 157 11.41 -4.40 4.94
CA LEU A 157 11.06 -3.99 6.29
C LEU A 157 10.07 -4.95 6.94
N PHE A 158 9.06 -5.40 6.19
CA PHE A 158 8.10 -6.38 6.66
C PHE A 158 8.81 -7.66 7.13
N ILE A 159 9.65 -8.26 6.29
CA ILE A 159 10.32 -9.52 6.63
C ILE A 159 11.32 -9.33 7.77
N ILE A 160 12.09 -8.23 7.77
CA ILE A 160 13.03 -7.92 8.84
C ILE A 160 12.29 -7.83 10.18
N ILE A 161 11.21 -7.05 10.28
CA ILE A 161 10.48 -6.84 11.54
C ILE A 161 9.69 -8.11 11.94
N ALA A 162 8.99 -8.73 11.00
CA ALA A 162 8.17 -9.91 11.25
C ALA A 162 9.00 -11.13 11.68
N TYR A 163 10.19 -11.33 11.10
CA TYR A 163 11.01 -12.53 11.33
C TYR A 163 12.33 -12.29 12.07
N TYR A 164 12.63 -11.07 12.52
CA TYR A 164 13.74 -10.77 13.45
C TYR A 164 13.91 -11.82 14.58
N GLY A 165 15.05 -12.51 14.62
CA GLY A 165 15.33 -13.53 15.64
C GLY A 165 14.60 -14.87 15.47
N SER A 166 13.90 -15.11 14.35
CA SER A 166 13.32 -16.41 14.00
C SER A 166 14.30 -17.25 13.17
N ALA A 167 14.35 -18.56 13.43
CA ALA A 167 15.12 -19.51 12.64
C ALA A 167 14.64 -19.63 11.17
N ASN A 168 13.44 -19.11 10.87
CA ASN A 168 12.85 -19.08 9.53
C ASN A 168 13.24 -17.83 8.71
N PHE A 169 14.13 -16.97 9.22
CA PHE A 169 14.61 -15.81 8.47
C PHE A 169 15.50 -16.26 7.32
N ALA A 170 14.96 -16.21 6.10
CA ALA A 170 15.71 -16.48 4.88
C ALA A 170 15.65 -15.24 3.98
N PRO A 171 16.78 -14.54 3.76
CA PRO A 171 16.85 -13.38 2.86
C PRO A 171 16.33 -13.68 1.44
N ILE A 172 16.44 -14.94 1.00
CA ILE A 172 15.92 -15.42 -0.28
C ILE A 172 14.39 -15.24 -0.40
N MET A 173 13.65 -15.29 0.72
CA MET A 173 12.20 -15.07 0.72
C MET A 173 11.84 -13.65 0.32
N ILE A 174 12.66 -12.65 0.67
CA ILE A 174 12.50 -11.26 0.25
C ILE A 174 12.56 -11.19 -1.27
N LEU A 175 13.58 -11.83 -1.87
CA LEU A 175 13.77 -11.84 -3.32
C LEU A 175 12.57 -12.48 -4.05
N TYR A 176 12.09 -13.63 -3.59
CA TYR A 176 10.94 -14.30 -4.20
C TYR A 176 9.64 -13.48 -4.09
N HIS A 177 9.36 -12.92 -2.91
CA HIS A 177 8.16 -12.08 -2.71
C HIS A 177 8.24 -10.80 -3.54
N TRP A 178 9.41 -10.17 -3.56
CA TRP A 178 9.63 -8.93 -4.31
C TRP A 178 9.52 -9.16 -5.81
N LEU A 179 10.15 -10.20 -6.36
CA LEU A 179 10.03 -10.55 -7.78
C LEU A 179 8.61 -10.90 -8.17
N ALA A 180 7.90 -11.69 -7.34
CA ALA A 180 6.51 -12.05 -7.60
C ALA A 180 5.59 -10.83 -7.62
N LYS A 181 5.66 -9.96 -6.60
CA LYS A 181 4.85 -8.74 -6.54
C LYS A 181 5.18 -7.80 -7.71
N THR A 182 6.46 -7.64 -8.04
CA THR A 182 6.91 -6.77 -9.15
C THR A 182 6.43 -7.30 -10.50
N ALA A 183 6.50 -8.61 -10.73
CA ALA A 183 6.03 -9.23 -11.96
C ALA A 183 4.51 -9.07 -12.14
N ILE A 184 3.74 -9.22 -11.06
CA ILE A 184 2.29 -8.99 -11.09
C ILE A 184 1.98 -7.53 -11.42
N GLU A 185 2.72 -6.57 -10.84
CA GLU A 185 2.53 -5.15 -11.18
C GLU A 185 2.91 -4.84 -12.64
N ALA A 186 4.00 -5.44 -13.14
CA ALA A 186 4.39 -5.29 -14.54
C ALA A 186 3.28 -5.78 -15.48
N LEU A 187 2.57 -6.86 -15.12
CA LEU A 187 1.39 -7.33 -15.84
C LEU A 187 0.17 -6.42 -15.66
N ALA A 188 0.05 -5.74 -14.52
CA ALA A 188 -1.04 -4.80 -14.23
C ALA A 188 -0.79 -3.39 -14.80
N THR A 189 0.43 -3.07 -15.19
CA THR A 189 0.85 -1.77 -15.76
C THR A 189 -0.03 -1.29 -16.95
N PRO A 190 -0.52 -2.14 -17.87
CA PRO A 190 -1.46 -1.71 -18.91
C PRO A 190 -2.79 -1.18 -18.34
N LEU A 191 -3.29 -1.77 -17.25
CA LEU A 191 -4.49 -1.33 -16.56
C LEU A 191 -4.27 0.02 -15.86
N THR A 192 -3.09 0.22 -15.27
CA THR A 192 -2.64 1.51 -14.72
C THR A 192 -2.66 2.58 -15.81
N TYR A 193 -2.08 2.27 -16.97
CA TYR A 193 -2.02 3.20 -18.11
C TYR A 193 -3.42 3.62 -18.57
N PHE A 194 -4.35 2.67 -18.67
CA PHE A 194 -5.73 2.93 -19.06
C PHE A 194 -6.46 3.84 -18.04
N THR A 195 -6.30 3.54 -16.75
CA THR A 195 -6.96 4.28 -15.67
C THR A 195 -6.43 5.70 -15.58
N VAL A 196 -5.10 5.87 -15.59
CA VAL A 196 -4.44 7.19 -15.56
C VAL A 196 -4.81 8.02 -16.78
N SER A 197 -4.69 7.46 -18.00
CA SER A 197 -4.95 8.20 -19.23
C SER A 197 -6.41 8.65 -19.35
N ARG A 198 -7.37 7.82 -18.93
CA ARG A 198 -8.79 8.25 -18.84
C ARG A 198 -9.02 9.31 -17.79
N LEU A 199 -8.39 9.19 -16.63
CA LEU A 199 -8.60 10.12 -15.54
C LEU A 199 -8.00 11.49 -15.87
N LYS A 200 -6.76 11.55 -16.39
CA LYS A 200 -6.13 12.79 -16.87
C LYS A 200 -6.99 13.49 -17.94
N ARG A 201 -7.51 12.74 -18.92
CA ARG A 201 -8.41 13.32 -19.96
C ARG A 201 -9.71 13.87 -19.40
N LYS A 202 -10.30 13.20 -18.41
CA LYS A 202 -11.61 13.61 -17.86
C LYS A 202 -11.50 14.67 -16.75
N GLU A 203 -10.38 14.76 -16.05
CA GLU A 203 -10.14 15.76 -15.00
C GLU A 203 -9.44 17.02 -15.56
N LYS A 204 -8.71 16.91 -16.68
CA LYS A 204 -7.81 17.95 -17.22
C LYS A 204 -6.77 18.43 -16.19
N ILE A 205 -6.37 17.53 -15.28
CA ILE A 205 -5.34 17.78 -14.27
C ILE A 205 -4.13 16.90 -14.60
N ASP A 206 -2.95 17.50 -14.61
CA ASP A 206 -1.66 16.80 -14.69
C ASP A 206 -0.65 17.54 -13.81
N ALA A 207 -0.51 17.11 -12.56
CA ALA A 207 0.37 17.78 -11.58
C ALA A 207 1.85 17.46 -11.84
N TYR A 208 2.70 18.49 -11.99
CA TYR A 208 4.15 18.35 -12.02
C TYR A 208 4.73 18.89 -10.71
N ASP A 209 5.42 18.03 -9.98
CA ASP A 209 5.93 18.31 -8.63
C ASP A 209 7.33 18.97 -8.68
N GLU A 210 7.47 20.10 -9.39
CA GLU A 210 8.79 20.75 -9.61
C GLU A 210 9.37 21.38 -8.33
N GLU A 211 8.53 21.87 -7.41
CA GLU A 211 8.91 22.53 -6.16
C GLU A 211 8.22 21.89 -4.93
N VAL A 212 8.27 20.56 -4.82
CA VAL A 212 7.59 19.84 -3.72
C VAL A 212 8.54 19.45 -2.61
N ASN A 213 8.14 19.75 -1.37
CA ASN A 213 8.79 19.23 -0.17
C ASN A 213 8.47 17.73 -0.02
N TYR A 214 9.48 16.89 -0.22
CA TYR A 214 9.39 15.44 -0.09
C TYR A 214 9.45 14.94 1.36
N ASN A 215 9.39 15.84 2.35
CA ASN A 215 9.27 15.45 3.75
C ASN A 215 7.91 14.76 3.99
N PRO A 216 7.89 13.48 4.44
CA PRO A 216 6.66 12.75 4.68
C PRO A 216 5.80 13.33 5.82
N PHE A 217 6.36 14.17 6.70
CA PHE A 217 5.65 14.83 7.82
C PHE A 217 5.22 16.27 7.52
N SER A 218 5.67 16.79 6.38
CA SER A 218 5.39 18.08 5.72
C SER A 218 3.97 18.65 5.61
N LEU A 219 2.98 18.54 6.50
CA LEU A 219 1.54 18.79 6.19
C LEU A 219 1.15 20.03 5.35
N THR A 220 1.97 21.09 5.31
CA THR A 220 1.76 22.32 4.53
C THR A 220 2.53 22.32 3.20
N GLN A 221 1.95 22.87 2.13
CA GLN A 221 2.74 23.28 0.95
C GLN A 221 3.53 24.53 1.36
N GLU A 222 4.86 24.41 1.54
CA GLU A 222 5.69 25.61 1.46
C GLU A 222 5.63 26.07 0.00
N LYS A 223 5.19 27.32 -0.16
CA LYS A 223 5.09 28.02 -1.44
C LYS A 223 6.46 28.48 -1.90
#